data_AF-A0A1Y1W7H0-F1
#
_entry.id   AF-A0A1Y1W7H0-F1
#
_cell.length_a   1.000
_cell.length_b   1.000
_cell.length_c   1.000
_cell.angle_alpha   90.00
_cell.angle_beta   90.00
_cell.angle_gamma   90.00
#
_symmetry.space_group_name_H-M   'P 1'
#
loop_
_entity.id
_entity.type
_entity.pdbx_description
1 polymer ?
#
loop_
_entity_poly.entity_id
_entity_poly.type
_entity_poly.pdbx_seq_one_letter_code
_entity_poly.pdbx_strand_id
1 'polypeptide(L)'
;MMSATKTHPPSAIPWFPRCTADLDSHSVAVLQFGEELESDYVGANDPEYRRRRNEIAKIASMYRTGQTIPYIEYNDNERATWKALFCRMKGMHEDYACTEYQDAFKVLEEEGLFTADDVPQLEDVSNFLRSRSGFSLRPVTGLLTSRDFMNSLAFRVFYCTQYIRHHSNVFFTPEPDVCHELLGHAPMFADPDFAQLAQEIGLASLGASDEDIVKLGNIFWYTIEFGLCKESGKGIRAYGAGLLSSYTELENAFSDRSEKRPFDPLDAATLEHSIVDINTTYYVAESFACATNQLSDYVQQHNNRDFKLAYDAKTGTVNVVDKQEI
;
A
#
# COMPACT_ATOMS: atom_id res chain seq x y z
N MET A 1 4.85 -55.49 10.40
CA MET A 1 5.68 -54.27 10.37
C MET A 1 4.75 -53.09 10.14
N MET A 2 4.48 -52.32 11.19
CA MET A 2 3.71 -51.08 11.09
C MET A 2 4.59 -50.01 10.44
N SER A 3 4.11 -49.43 9.34
CA SER A 3 4.74 -48.28 8.70
C SER A 3 4.53 -47.06 9.58
N ALA A 4 5.62 -46.48 10.07
CA ALA A 4 5.59 -45.25 10.84
C ALA A 4 5.13 -44.10 9.93
N THR A 5 3.96 -43.56 10.23
CA THR A 5 3.54 -42.25 9.76
C THR A 5 4.56 -41.23 10.26
N LYS A 6 5.29 -40.61 9.32
CA LYS A 6 6.12 -39.44 9.60
C LYS A 6 5.18 -38.32 10.05
N THR A 7 5.08 -38.10 11.35
CA THR A 7 4.49 -36.89 11.91
C THR A 7 5.39 -35.72 11.50
N HIS A 8 4.95 -34.90 10.55
CA HIS A 8 5.56 -33.60 10.35
C HIS A 8 5.43 -32.82 11.67
N PRO A 9 6.51 -32.18 12.17
CA PRO A 9 6.36 -31.25 13.28
C PRO A 9 5.36 -30.16 12.88
N PRO A 10 4.58 -29.59 13.83
CA PRO A 10 3.77 -28.42 13.52
C PRO A 10 4.69 -27.38 12.88
N SER A 11 4.32 -26.87 11.69
CA SER A 11 5.15 -25.87 11.02
C SER A 11 5.34 -24.72 12.01
N ALA A 12 6.59 -24.36 12.27
CA ALA A 12 6.87 -23.25 13.17
C ALA A 12 6.14 -22.01 12.63
N ILE A 13 5.36 -21.35 13.49
CA ILE A 13 4.63 -20.14 13.14
C ILE A 13 5.64 -19.16 12.51
N PRO A 14 5.40 -18.65 11.28
CA PRO A 14 6.29 -17.68 10.67
C PRO A 14 6.50 -16.49 11.61
N TRP A 15 7.73 -16.02 11.74
CA TRP A 15 8.02 -14.86 12.56
C TRP A 15 7.22 -13.64 12.08
N PHE A 16 6.79 -12.80 13.01
CA PHE A 16 6.12 -11.54 12.73
C PHE A 16 6.49 -10.49 13.79
N PRO A 17 6.51 -9.19 13.41
CA PRO A 17 6.82 -8.10 14.34
C PRO A 17 5.77 -8.01 15.45
N ARG A 18 6.20 -7.64 16.66
CA ARG A 18 5.33 -7.42 17.82
C ARG A 18 5.14 -5.96 18.16
N CYS A 19 6.03 -5.09 17.67
CA CYS A 19 5.96 -3.64 17.81
C CYS A 19 6.55 -2.95 16.57
N THR A 20 6.35 -1.63 16.46
CA THR A 20 6.89 -0.83 15.35
C THR A 20 8.41 -0.81 15.28
N ALA A 21 9.12 -1.00 16.39
CA ALA A 21 10.58 -1.09 16.40
C ALA A 21 11.08 -2.36 15.69
N ASP A 22 10.31 -3.45 15.71
CA ASP A 22 10.66 -4.69 15.00
C ASP A 22 10.62 -4.52 13.47
N LEU A 23 10.01 -3.45 12.96
CA LEU A 23 10.02 -3.12 11.52
C LEU A 23 11.41 -2.64 11.03
N ASP A 24 12.31 -2.30 11.95
CA ASP A 24 13.69 -1.89 11.62
C ASP A 24 14.54 -3.04 11.04
N SER A 25 14.20 -4.30 11.30
CA SER A 25 14.91 -5.44 10.72
C SER A 25 14.59 -5.69 9.25
N HIS A 26 13.51 -5.09 8.71
CA HIS A 26 12.99 -5.41 7.37
C HIS A 26 13.23 -4.31 6.33
N SER A 27 13.68 -3.12 6.73
CA SER A 27 13.89 -2.00 5.79
C SER A 27 15.04 -2.19 4.79
N VAL A 28 15.70 -3.36 4.78
CA VAL A 28 16.81 -3.70 3.88
C VAL A 28 16.52 -4.96 3.04
N ALA A 29 15.44 -5.71 3.34
CA ALA A 29 15.09 -6.93 2.63
C ALA A 29 14.25 -6.62 1.37
N VAL A 30 14.88 -5.95 0.39
CA VAL A 30 14.25 -5.61 -0.89
C VAL A 30 14.36 -6.77 -1.87
N LEU A 31 13.22 -7.13 -2.47
CA LEU A 31 13.13 -8.13 -3.52
C LEU A 31 13.45 -7.56 -4.91
N GLN A 32 12.94 -6.37 -5.23
CA GLN A 32 13.00 -5.76 -6.56
C GLN A 32 12.99 -4.22 -6.49
N PHE A 33 13.43 -3.56 -7.59
CA PHE A 33 13.35 -2.10 -7.78
C PHE A 33 14.07 -1.27 -6.72
N GLY A 34 15.13 -1.83 -6.13
CA GLY A 34 16.08 -1.11 -5.27
C GLY A 34 17.16 -0.42 -6.11
N GLU A 35 18.42 -0.81 -5.89
CA GLU A 35 19.56 -0.32 -6.69
C GLU A 35 19.65 -1.00 -8.08
N GLU A 36 19.07 -2.19 -8.21
CA GLU A 36 19.04 -2.97 -9.44
C GLU A 36 17.73 -2.72 -10.19
N LEU A 37 17.82 -1.93 -11.27
CA LEU A 37 16.72 -1.71 -12.21
C LEU A 37 16.75 -2.82 -13.27
N GLU A 38 15.56 -3.31 -13.65
CA GLU A 38 15.43 -4.26 -14.76
C GLU A 38 15.95 -3.64 -16.07
N SER A 39 16.61 -4.44 -16.92
CA SER A 39 17.38 -3.95 -18.06
C SER A 39 16.55 -3.24 -19.14
N ASP A 40 15.25 -3.51 -19.18
CA ASP A 40 14.24 -2.93 -20.07
C ASP A 40 13.61 -1.65 -19.51
N TYR A 41 13.84 -1.32 -18.23
CA TYR A 41 13.42 -0.05 -17.65
C TYR A 41 14.26 1.10 -18.22
N VAL A 42 13.60 2.19 -18.63
CA VAL A 42 14.26 3.32 -19.31
C VAL A 42 15.38 3.93 -18.47
N GLY A 43 15.19 4.02 -17.15
CA GLY A 43 16.21 4.53 -16.23
C GLY A 43 17.40 3.59 -15.98
N ALA A 44 17.34 2.32 -16.41
CA ALA A 44 18.44 1.37 -16.20
C ALA A 44 19.70 1.73 -17.00
N ASN A 45 19.53 2.46 -18.10
CA ASN A 45 20.63 2.92 -18.95
C ASN A 45 21.01 4.40 -18.70
N ASP A 46 20.38 5.07 -17.74
CA ASP A 46 20.69 6.44 -17.35
C ASP A 46 21.59 6.43 -16.08
N PRO A 47 22.90 6.78 -16.20
CA PRO A 47 23.80 6.78 -15.06
C PRO A 47 23.45 7.79 -13.98
N GLU A 48 22.85 8.92 -14.34
CA GLU A 48 22.46 9.98 -13.39
C GLU A 48 21.25 9.53 -12.58
N TYR A 49 20.24 8.97 -13.25
CA TYR A 49 19.07 8.40 -12.58
C TYR A 49 19.45 7.27 -11.63
N ARG A 50 20.33 6.35 -12.05
CA ARG A 50 20.83 5.28 -11.17
C ARG A 50 21.58 5.80 -9.95
N ARG A 51 22.44 6.81 -10.14
CA ARG A 51 23.14 7.47 -9.03
C ARG A 51 22.14 8.07 -8.05
N ARG A 52 21.09 8.73 -8.56
CA ARG A 52 20.05 9.34 -7.74
C ARG A 52 19.20 8.30 -6.99
N ARG A 53 18.84 7.18 -7.62
CA ARG A 53 18.16 6.05 -6.97
C ARG A 53 18.97 5.48 -5.80
N ASN A 54 20.27 5.24 -6.00
CA ASN A 54 21.15 4.72 -4.95
C ASN A 54 21.31 5.72 -3.78
N GLU A 55 21.37 7.02 -4.08
CA GLU A 55 21.41 8.08 -3.06
C GLU A 55 20.17 8.04 -2.15
N ILE A 56 18.97 8.00 -2.75
CA ILE A 56 17.70 7.94 -2.03
C ILE A 56 17.54 6.61 -1.28
N ALA A 57 17.89 5.48 -1.90
CA ALA A 57 17.85 4.17 -1.25
C ALA A 57 18.76 4.14 -0.01
N LYS A 58 19.96 4.72 -0.10
CA LYS A 58 20.87 4.82 1.05
C LYS A 58 20.26 5.62 2.20
N ILE A 59 19.56 6.72 1.91
CA ILE A 59 18.83 7.51 2.92
C ILE A 59 17.77 6.65 3.61
N ALA A 60 16.93 5.95 2.85
CA ALA A 60 15.91 5.06 3.38
C ALA A 60 16.50 3.93 4.25
N SER A 61 17.64 3.34 3.85
CA SER A 61 18.29 2.26 4.60
C SER A 61 18.79 2.67 6.00
N MET A 62 19.04 3.96 6.21
CA MET A 62 19.54 4.51 7.46
C MET A 62 18.43 4.86 8.46
N TYR A 63 17.18 4.95 8.01
CA TYR A 63 16.04 5.30 8.85
C TYR A 63 15.78 4.22 9.91
N ARG A 64 15.45 4.65 11.13
CA ARG A 64 15.02 3.79 12.24
C ARG A 64 13.76 4.34 12.90
N THR A 65 12.93 3.47 13.44
CA THR A 65 11.68 3.84 14.10
C THR A 65 11.93 4.89 15.20
N GLY A 66 11.14 5.98 15.17
CA GLY A 66 11.24 7.08 16.13
C GLY A 66 12.15 8.24 15.70
N GLN A 67 12.86 8.10 14.57
CA GLN A 67 13.56 9.22 13.94
C GLN A 67 12.62 10.01 13.03
N THR A 68 12.99 11.27 12.75
CA THR A 68 12.37 12.06 11.69
C THR A 68 12.74 11.45 10.33
N ILE A 69 11.77 11.30 9.43
CA ILE A 69 12.02 10.83 8.08
C ILE A 69 12.89 11.87 7.35
N PRO A 70 14.04 11.47 6.75
CA PRO A 70 14.93 12.43 6.10
C PRO A 70 14.26 13.12 4.90
N TYR A 71 14.50 14.41 4.80
CA TYR A 71 14.04 15.24 3.68
C TYR A 71 14.90 14.98 2.44
N ILE A 72 14.25 14.97 1.28
CA ILE A 72 14.91 14.81 -0.02
C ILE A 72 14.87 16.15 -0.74
N GLU A 73 16.05 16.65 -1.11
CA GLU A 73 16.16 17.80 -2.01
C GLU A 73 15.91 17.31 -3.45
N TYR A 74 14.66 17.38 -3.91
CA TYR A 74 14.30 17.01 -5.27
C TYR A 74 14.91 18.01 -6.28
N ASN A 75 15.34 17.55 -7.44
CA ASN A 75 15.88 18.41 -8.50
C ASN A 75 14.78 18.93 -9.44
N ASP A 76 15.14 19.80 -10.39
CA ASP A 76 14.16 20.42 -11.29
C ASP A 76 13.45 19.43 -12.21
N ASN A 77 14.12 18.36 -12.66
CA ASN A 77 13.48 17.32 -13.48
C ASN A 77 12.50 16.48 -12.66
N GLU A 78 12.84 16.20 -11.40
CA GLU A 78 11.96 15.50 -10.45
C GLU A 78 10.72 16.35 -10.15
N ARG A 79 10.88 17.63 -9.81
CA ARG A 79 9.76 18.57 -9.64
C ARG A 79 8.90 18.71 -10.89
N ALA A 80 9.50 18.79 -12.08
CA ALA A 80 8.75 18.89 -13.33
C ALA A 80 7.93 17.62 -13.61
N THR A 81 8.47 16.44 -13.28
CA THR A 81 7.81 15.14 -13.43
C THR A 81 6.61 15.05 -12.49
N TRP A 82 6.79 15.41 -11.22
CA TRP A 82 5.70 15.52 -10.25
C TRP A 82 4.62 16.48 -10.73
N LYS A 83 4.99 17.71 -11.10
CA LYS A 83 4.05 18.75 -11.56
C LYS A 83 3.17 18.27 -12.70
N ALA A 84 3.77 17.62 -13.70
CA ALA A 84 3.06 17.14 -14.86
C ALA A 84 2.04 16.05 -14.50
N LEU A 85 2.41 15.10 -13.63
CA LEU A 85 1.49 14.06 -13.19
C LEU A 85 0.42 14.60 -12.24
N PHE A 86 0.80 15.43 -11.26
CA PHE A 86 -0.10 16.08 -10.31
C PHE A 86 -1.24 16.81 -11.04
N CYS A 87 -0.90 17.67 -12.01
CA CYS A 87 -1.90 18.42 -12.77
C CYS A 87 -2.82 17.50 -13.59
N ARG A 88 -2.28 16.42 -14.19
CA ARG A 88 -3.08 15.47 -14.96
C ARG A 88 -4.06 14.70 -14.08
N MET A 89 -3.58 14.17 -12.95
CA MET A 89 -4.38 13.36 -12.05
C MET A 89 -5.43 14.19 -11.31
N LYS A 90 -5.06 15.38 -10.80
CA LYS A 90 -5.97 16.28 -10.10
C LYS A 90 -7.23 16.58 -10.90
N GLY A 91 -7.08 16.87 -12.20
CA GLY A 91 -8.23 17.12 -13.08
C GLY A 91 -9.16 15.92 -13.27
N MET A 92 -8.66 14.69 -13.07
CA MET A 92 -9.47 13.47 -13.15
C MET A 92 -10.09 13.09 -11.80
N HIS A 93 -9.42 13.40 -10.68
CA HIS A 93 -9.92 13.07 -9.35
C HIS A 93 -11.27 13.71 -9.05
N GLU A 94 -11.52 14.93 -9.55
CA GLU A 94 -12.81 15.62 -9.41
C GLU A 94 -14.00 14.77 -9.93
N ASP A 95 -13.79 14.05 -11.03
CA ASP A 95 -14.83 13.27 -11.70
C ASP A 95 -14.92 11.82 -11.19
N TYR A 96 -13.78 11.22 -10.80
CA TYR A 96 -13.67 9.78 -10.58
C TYR A 96 -13.34 9.36 -9.14
N ALA A 97 -12.63 10.17 -8.36
CA ALA A 97 -12.18 9.77 -7.02
C ALA A 97 -13.34 9.81 -6.01
N CYS A 98 -13.26 8.98 -4.97
CA CYS A 98 -14.24 8.99 -3.89
C CYS A 98 -14.12 10.26 -3.02
N THR A 99 -15.15 10.51 -2.24
CA THR A 99 -15.32 11.73 -1.44
C THR A 99 -14.25 11.80 -0.36
N GLU A 100 -13.91 10.67 0.28
CA GLU A 100 -12.86 10.58 1.29
C GLU A 100 -11.49 11.01 0.72
N TYR A 101 -11.18 10.58 -0.51
CA TYR A 101 -9.96 11.01 -1.21
C TYR A 101 -9.97 12.51 -1.45
N GLN A 102 -11.06 13.05 -2.03
CA GLN A 102 -11.16 14.46 -2.40
C GLN A 102 -11.09 15.37 -1.15
N ASP A 103 -11.74 14.98 -0.06
CA ASP A 103 -11.73 15.71 1.20
C ASP A 103 -10.33 15.73 1.83
N ALA A 104 -9.63 14.59 1.84
CA ALA A 104 -8.25 14.52 2.33
C ALA A 104 -7.28 15.33 1.45
N PHE A 105 -7.39 15.20 0.13
CA PHE A 105 -6.56 15.93 -0.83
C PHE A 105 -6.71 17.44 -0.68
N LYS A 106 -7.95 17.92 -0.52
CA LYS A 106 -8.22 19.34 -0.29
C LYS A 106 -7.52 19.87 0.96
N VAL A 107 -7.57 19.13 2.07
CA VAL A 107 -6.88 19.56 3.31
C VAL A 107 -5.36 19.54 3.13
N LEU A 108 -4.80 18.53 2.45
CA LEU A 108 -3.37 18.48 2.12
C LEU A 108 -2.94 19.71 1.31
N GLU A 109 -3.76 20.21 0.39
CA GLU A 109 -3.48 21.45 -0.35
C GLU A 109 -3.64 22.70 0.52
N GLU A 110 -4.69 22.79 1.33
CA GLU A 110 -4.96 23.93 2.22
C GLU A 110 -3.86 24.10 3.29
N GLU A 111 -3.28 22.99 3.76
CA GLU A 111 -2.12 22.98 4.68
C GLU A 111 -0.78 23.22 3.96
N GLY A 112 -0.79 23.32 2.63
CA GLY A 112 0.42 23.53 1.82
C GLY A 112 1.34 22.30 1.73
N LEU A 113 0.84 21.12 2.15
CA LEU A 113 1.57 19.86 2.06
C LEU A 113 1.63 19.37 0.62
N PHE A 114 0.53 19.54 -0.13
CA PHE A 114 0.44 19.18 -1.54
C PHE A 114 0.41 20.44 -2.39
N THR A 115 1.36 20.56 -3.31
CA THR A 115 1.38 21.60 -4.33
C THR A 115 1.81 21.00 -5.65
N ALA A 116 1.46 21.65 -6.77
CA ALA A 116 1.95 21.23 -8.07
C ALA A 116 3.45 21.52 -8.27
N ASP A 117 4.04 22.44 -7.49
CA ASP A 117 5.39 22.97 -7.76
C ASP A 117 6.50 22.21 -7.03
N ASP A 118 6.18 21.45 -5.98
CA ASP A 118 7.18 20.70 -5.21
C ASP A 118 6.66 19.34 -4.74
N VAL A 119 7.57 18.38 -4.61
CA VAL A 119 7.26 17.01 -4.19
C VAL A 119 7.08 16.99 -2.66
N PRO A 120 5.95 16.49 -2.13
CA PRO A 120 5.73 16.46 -0.69
C PRO A 120 6.75 15.58 0.05
N GLN A 121 7.13 16.01 1.25
CA GLN A 121 8.10 15.29 2.07
C GLN A 121 7.37 14.28 2.97
N LEU A 122 7.90 13.06 3.04
CA LEU A 122 7.24 11.97 3.76
C LEU A 122 7.02 12.27 5.25
N GLU A 123 7.92 13.01 5.90
CA GLU A 123 7.75 13.37 7.32
C GLU A 123 6.49 14.19 7.54
N ASP A 124 6.26 15.22 6.71
CA ASP A 124 5.13 16.13 6.86
C ASP A 124 3.81 15.41 6.57
N VAL A 125 3.79 14.59 5.51
CA VAL A 125 2.63 13.74 5.19
C VAL A 125 2.41 12.69 6.29
N SER A 126 3.46 12.08 6.84
CA SER A 126 3.37 11.12 7.94
C SER A 126 2.82 11.76 9.22
N ASN A 127 3.17 13.02 9.50
CA ASN A 127 2.59 13.79 10.63
C ASN A 127 1.10 14.06 10.41
N PHE A 128 0.71 14.45 9.19
CA PHE A 128 -0.69 14.61 8.82
C PHE A 128 -1.48 13.31 9.02
N LEU A 129 -1.04 12.19 8.44
CA LEU A 129 -1.71 10.89 8.57
C LEU A 129 -1.83 10.43 10.03
N ARG A 130 -0.78 10.64 10.85
CA ARG A 130 -0.80 10.30 12.28
C ARG A 130 -1.92 11.04 13.01
N SER A 131 -2.14 12.31 12.68
CA SER A 131 -3.19 13.13 13.29
C SER A 131 -4.62 12.74 12.85
N ARG A 132 -4.75 12.14 11.65
CA ARG A 132 -6.06 11.84 11.03
C ARG A 132 -6.55 10.43 11.35
N SER A 133 -5.69 9.45 11.19
CA SER A 133 -6.05 8.03 11.30
C SER A 133 -5.02 7.22 12.10
N GLY A 134 -3.96 7.85 12.61
CA GLY A 134 -2.86 7.13 13.26
C GLY A 134 -1.96 6.36 12.29
N PHE A 135 -2.18 6.45 10.97
CA PHE A 135 -1.24 5.92 9.98
C PHE A 135 0.03 6.76 9.93
N SER A 136 1.13 6.12 9.57
CA SER A 136 2.43 6.76 9.39
C SER A 136 3.15 6.20 8.18
N LEU A 137 3.99 7.01 7.57
CA LEU A 137 4.85 6.58 6.46
C LEU A 137 6.21 6.15 6.99
N ARG A 138 6.84 5.22 6.29
CA ARG A 138 8.21 4.77 6.54
C ARG A 138 8.97 4.69 5.23
N PRO A 139 10.14 5.35 5.08
CA PRO A 139 10.90 5.27 3.85
C PRO A 139 11.39 3.84 3.61
N VAL A 140 11.31 3.39 2.36
CA VAL A 140 11.79 2.08 1.93
C VAL A 140 12.71 2.21 0.71
N THR A 141 13.67 1.31 0.63
CA THR A 141 14.68 1.26 -0.45
C THR A 141 14.13 0.72 -1.78
N GLY A 142 13.01 -0.02 -1.76
CA GLY A 142 12.38 -0.67 -2.92
C GLY A 142 11.23 -1.59 -2.49
N LEU A 143 10.83 -2.54 -3.35
CA LEU A 143 9.75 -3.49 -3.03
C LEU A 143 10.19 -4.51 -1.96
N LEU A 144 9.43 -4.57 -0.87
CA LEU A 144 9.58 -5.60 0.16
C LEU A 144 8.92 -6.91 -0.26
N THR A 145 9.15 -7.97 0.53
CA THR A 145 8.28 -9.15 0.47
C THR A 145 6.85 -8.77 0.84
N SER A 146 5.85 -9.41 0.22
CA SER A 146 4.44 -9.16 0.54
C SER A 146 4.14 -9.37 2.03
N ARG A 147 4.82 -10.32 2.66
CA ARG A 147 4.74 -10.57 4.11
C ARG A 147 5.23 -9.38 4.92
N ASP A 148 6.41 -8.86 4.63
CA ASP A 148 7.00 -7.75 5.40
C ASP A 148 6.22 -6.46 5.21
N PHE A 149 5.80 -6.18 3.97
CA PHE A 149 4.94 -5.04 3.66
C PHE A 149 3.60 -5.14 4.40
N MET A 150 2.85 -6.24 4.25
CA MET A 150 1.54 -6.37 4.91
C MET A 150 1.66 -6.38 6.43
N ASN A 151 2.69 -7.01 7.00
CA ASN A 151 2.92 -7.01 8.45
C ASN A 151 3.04 -5.58 9.00
N SER A 152 3.58 -4.64 8.24
CA SER A 152 3.68 -3.23 8.66
C SER A 152 2.32 -2.53 8.77
N LEU A 153 1.36 -2.90 7.92
CA LEU A 153 0.00 -2.34 7.94
C LEU A 153 -0.71 -2.65 9.26
N ALA A 154 -0.38 -3.77 9.90
CA ALA A 154 -0.93 -4.14 11.22
C ALA A 154 -0.65 -3.07 12.29
N PHE A 155 0.44 -2.31 12.11
CA PHE A 155 0.88 -1.24 12.99
C PHE A 155 0.52 0.15 12.46
N ARG A 156 -0.33 0.23 11.43
CA ARG A 156 -0.64 1.47 10.69
C ARG A 156 0.64 2.16 10.19
N VAL A 157 1.61 1.36 9.73
CA VAL A 157 2.82 1.83 9.08
C VAL A 157 2.75 1.45 7.62
N PHE A 158 2.89 2.42 6.73
CA PHE A 158 2.98 2.21 5.29
C PHE A 158 4.42 2.43 4.82
N TYR A 159 5.03 1.42 4.20
CA TYR A 159 6.31 1.61 3.54
C TYR A 159 6.12 2.39 2.25
N CYS A 160 6.85 3.49 2.10
CA CYS A 160 6.70 4.45 1.02
C CYS A 160 8.06 4.70 0.38
N THR A 161 8.16 4.61 -0.94
CA THR A 161 9.39 5.00 -1.64
C THR A 161 9.54 6.53 -1.65
N GLN A 162 10.77 7.02 -1.86
CA GLN A 162 11.07 8.44 -1.98
C GLN A 162 11.61 8.83 -3.35
N TYR A 163 11.95 7.86 -4.21
CA TYR A 163 12.41 8.15 -5.56
C TYR A 163 11.22 8.46 -6.47
N ILE A 164 11.45 9.24 -7.51
CA ILE A 164 10.46 9.55 -8.53
C ILE A 164 10.78 8.80 -9.82
N ARG A 165 9.73 8.42 -10.57
CA ARG A 165 9.84 7.78 -11.89
C ARG A 165 10.71 8.59 -12.86
N HIS A 166 11.26 7.89 -13.85
CA HIS A 166 12.11 8.52 -14.86
C HIS A 166 11.36 9.60 -15.67
N HIS A 167 11.96 10.77 -15.81
CA HIS A 167 11.33 11.95 -16.43
C HIS A 167 10.96 11.77 -17.91
N SER A 168 11.53 10.79 -18.61
CA SER A 168 11.17 10.48 -20.00
C SER A 168 9.81 9.78 -20.13
N ASN A 169 9.26 9.23 -19.04
CA ASN A 169 7.98 8.55 -19.04
C ASN A 169 7.17 8.92 -17.78
N VAL A 170 6.74 10.18 -17.72
CA VAL A 170 6.00 10.73 -16.57
C VAL A 170 4.71 9.98 -16.29
N PHE A 171 4.01 9.50 -17.32
CA PHE A 171 2.67 8.95 -17.15
C PHE A 171 2.59 7.43 -17.07
N PHE A 172 3.72 6.74 -17.02
CA PHE A 172 3.76 5.29 -16.80
C PHE A 172 5.01 4.88 -16.03
N THR A 173 4.81 4.05 -15.02
CA THR A 173 5.88 3.33 -14.34
C THR A 173 5.31 2.02 -13.77
N PRO A 174 6.05 0.91 -13.84
CA PRO A 174 5.69 -0.33 -13.14
C PRO A 174 6.12 -0.30 -11.65
N GLU A 175 6.91 0.70 -11.24
CA GLU A 175 7.42 0.83 -9.88
C GLU A 175 6.52 1.76 -9.06
N PRO A 176 6.28 1.47 -7.76
CA PRO A 176 5.56 2.38 -6.88
C PRO A 176 6.47 3.55 -6.48
N ASP A 177 6.69 4.50 -7.38
CA ASP A 177 7.46 5.71 -7.11
C ASP A 177 6.70 6.66 -6.17
N VAL A 178 7.38 7.68 -5.63
CA VAL A 178 6.80 8.63 -4.67
C VAL A 178 5.52 9.31 -5.16
N CYS A 179 5.35 9.44 -6.48
CA CYS A 179 4.09 9.91 -7.06
C CYS A 179 2.93 8.96 -6.78
N HIS A 180 3.12 7.66 -6.98
CA HIS A 180 2.12 6.64 -6.69
C HIS A 180 1.76 6.62 -5.20
N GLU A 181 2.78 6.70 -4.34
CA GLU A 181 2.56 6.68 -2.89
C GLU A 181 1.79 7.90 -2.40
N LEU A 182 2.16 9.10 -2.88
CA LEU A 182 1.58 10.34 -2.40
C LEU A 182 0.27 10.71 -3.10
N LEU A 183 0.12 10.46 -4.40
CA LEU A 183 -1.13 10.74 -5.10
C LEU A 183 -2.13 9.60 -4.97
N GLY A 184 -1.67 8.35 -4.84
CA GLY A 184 -2.55 7.19 -4.71
C GLY A 184 -2.91 6.90 -3.27
N HIS A 185 -1.92 6.49 -2.47
CA HIS A 185 -2.16 5.94 -1.13
C HIS A 185 -2.41 6.99 -0.05
N ALA A 186 -1.57 8.02 0.03
CA ALA A 186 -1.54 8.91 1.19
C ALA A 186 -2.90 9.56 1.53
N PRO A 187 -3.67 10.13 0.57
CA PRO A 187 -4.95 10.76 0.89
C PRO A 187 -5.96 9.75 1.44
N MET A 188 -5.99 8.52 0.92
CA MET A 188 -6.89 7.48 1.41
C MET A 188 -6.55 7.04 2.83
N PHE A 189 -5.26 6.97 3.21
CA PHE A 189 -4.87 6.64 4.58
C PHE A 189 -5.27 7.72 5.60
N ALA A 190 -5.70 8.91 5.19
CA ALA A 190 -6.24 9.91 6.10
C ALA A 190 -7.68 9.59 6.58
N ASP A 191 -8.39 8.70 5.87
CA ASP A 191 -9.72 8.24 6.28
C ASP A 191 -9.63 7.11 7.32
N PRO A 192 -10.31 7.22 8.48
CA PRO A 192 -10.25 6.20 9.53
C PRO A 192 -10.79 4.82 9.14
N ASP A 193 -11.84 4.75 8.30
CA ASP A 193 -12.44 3.47 7.91
C ASP A 193 -11.57 2.75 6.88
N PHE A 194 -11.00 3.48 5.92
CA PHE A 194 -9.99 2.94 4.99
C PHE A 194 -8.71 2.50 5.72
N ALA A 195 -8.22 3.31 6.66
CA ALA A 195 -7.08 2.94 7.51
C ALA A 195 -7.36 1.66 8.31
N GLN A 196 -8.60 1.45 8.77
CA GLN A 196 -9.00 0.23 9.45
C GLN A 196 -9.02 -0.98 8.50
N LEU A 197 -9.51 -0.84 7.27
CA LEU A 197 -9.46 -1.88 6.25
C LEU A 197 -8.01 -2.32 5.97
N ALA A 198 -7.09 -1.37 5.76
CA ALA A 198 -5.68 -1.67 5.53
C ALA A 198 -5.03 -2.34 6.75
N GLN A 199 -5.35 -1.86 7.97
CA GLN A 199 -4.85 -2.48 9.19
C GLN A 199 -5.35 -3.91 9.37
N GLU A 200 -6.61 -4.20 9.00
CA GLU A 200 -7.19 -5.55 9.09
C GLU A 200 -6.45 -6.53 8.17
N ILE A 201 -6.07 -6.11 6.95
CA ILE A 201 -5.20 -6.90 6.07
C ILE A 201 -3.86 -7.19 6.75
N GLY A 202 -3.26 -6.19 7.38
CA GLY A 202 -2.00 -6.38 8.10
C GLY A 202 -2.11 -7.30 9.31
N LEU A 203 -3.16 -7.17 10.13
CA LEU A 203 -3.40 -8.08 11.25
C LEU A 203 -3.66 -9.52 10.77
N ALA A 204 -4.29 -9.66 9.60
CA ALA A 204 -4.50 -10.95 8.96
C ALA A 204 -3.18 -11.61 8.52
N SER A 205 -2.15 -10.84 8.17
CA SER A 205 -0.86 -11.35 7.66
C SER A 205 0.10 -11.85 8.75
N LEU A 206 -0.01 -11.34 9.98
CA LEU A 206 0.92 -11.65 11.08
C LEU A 206 0.93 -13.15 11.42
N GLY A 207 2.02 -13.84 11.07
CA GLY A 207 2.16 -15.28 11.28
C GLY A 207 1.24 -16.15 10.41
N ALA A 208 0.64 -15.59 9.36
CA ALA A 208 -0.12 -16.34 8.36
C ALA A 208 0.80 -17.25 7.53
N SER A 209 0.27 -18.31 6.92
CA SER A 209 1.04 -19.15 5.99
C SER A 209 1.45 -18.36 4.73
N ASP A 210 2.45 -18.83 3.98
CA ASP A 210 2.82 -18.16 2.71
C ASP A 210 1.68 -18.20 1.68
N GLU A 211 0.87 -19.27 1.69
CA GLU A 211 -0.34 -19.36 0.85
C GLU A 211 -1.36 -18.27 1.21
N ASP A 212 -1.58 -18.03 2.51
CA ASP A 212 -2.49 -17.00 2.96
C ASP A 212 -1.94 -15.59 2.71
N ILE A 213 -0.62 -15.40 2.74
CA ILE A 213 0.02 -14.14 2.32
C ILE A 213 -0.28 -13.83 0.85
N VAL A 214 -0.25 -14.83 -0.04
CA VAL A 214 -0.61 -14.62 -1.46
C VAL A 214 -2.08 -14.19 -1.58
N LYS A 215 -2.99 -14.89 -0.89
CA LYS A 215 -4.42 -14.56 -0.88
C LYS A 215 -4.70 -13.15 -0.36
N LEU A 216 -4.05 -12.76 0.73
CA LEU A 216 -4.13 -11.42 1.30
C LEU A 216 -3.53 -10.37 0.35
N GLY A 217 -2.46 -10.71 -0.37
CA GLY A 217 -1.90 -9.88 -1.43
C GLY A 217 -2.89 -9.60 -2.56
N ASN A 218 -3.64 -10.63 -3.01
CA ASN A 218 -4.68 -10.44 -4.01
C ASN A 218 -5.84 -9.58 -3.48
N ILE A 219 -6.26 -9.79 -2.22
CA ILE A 219 -7.26 -8.92 -1.59
C ILE A 219 -6.77 -7.47 -1.53
N PHE A 220 -5.51 -7.25 -1.14
CA PHE A 220 -4.87 -5.93 -1.13
C PHE A 220 -4.88 -5.30 -2.53
N TRP A 221 -4.54 -6.07 -3.57
CA TRP A 221 -4.59 -5.63 -4.97
C TRP A 221 -5.99 -5.16 -5.37
N TYR A 222 -7.02 -5.96 -5.10
CA TYR A 222 -8.40 -5.65 -5.49
C TYR A 222 -9.13 -4.67 -4.56
N THR A 223 -8.46 -4.21 -3.51
CA THR A 223 -8.98 -3.18 -2.60
C THR A 223 -8.05 -1.97 -2.59
N ILE A 224 -6.98 -2.00 -1.81
CA ILE A 224 -6.08 -0.87 -1.58
C ILE A 224 -5.46 -0.35 -2.88
N GLU A 225 -5.15 -1.21 -3.86
CA GLU A 225 -4.53 -0.80 -5.14
C GLU A 225 -5.53 -0.44 -6.24
N PHE A 226 -6.53 -1.29 -6.49
CA PHE A 226 -7.46 -1.13 -7.64
C PHE A 226 -8.93 -1.21 -7.24
N GLY A 227 -9.24 -0.88 -5.98
CA GLY A 227 -10.60 -0.88 -5.48
C GLY A 227 -11.46 0.28 -5.95
N LEU A 228 -12.75 -0.01 -6.15
CA LEU A 228 -13.81 0.95 -6.39
C LEU A 228 -14.80 0.93 -5.22
N CYS A 229 -15.52 2.02 -4.97
CA CYS A 229 -16.57 2.08 -3.96
C CYS A 229 -17.89 2.60 -4.54
N LYS A 230 -18.99 2.33 -3.86
CA LYS A 230 -20.27 3.01 -4.13
C LYS A 230 -20.38 4.28 -3.30
N GLU A 231 -20.95 5.29 -3.93
CA GLU A 231 -21.33 6.54 -3.28
C GLU A 231 -22.79 6.86 -3.54
N SER A 232 -23.53 7.11 -2.46
CA SER A 232 -24.94 7.47 -2.53
C SER A 232 -25.13 8.73 -3.39
N GLY A 233 -25.93 8.60 -4.46
CA GLY A 233 -26.22 9.69 -5.40
C GLY A 233 -25.11 10.03 -6.39
N LYS A 234 -23.92 9.42 -6.30
CA LYS A 234 -22.77 9.66 -7.19
C LYS A 234 -22.34 8.42 -7.99
N GLY A 235 -22.85 7.24 -7.65
CA GLY A 235 -22.57 6.00 -8.39
C GLY A 235 -21.28 5.34 -7.92
N ILE A 236 -20.46 4.84 -8.84
CA ILE A 236 -19.18 4.17 -8.52
C ILE A 236 -18.06 5.21 -8.55
N ARG A 237 -17.12 5.12 -7.61
CA ARG A 237 -15.90 5.95 -7.52
C ARG A 237 -14.65 5.12 -7.29
N ALA A 238 -13.49 5.67 -7.64
CA ALA A 238 -12.19 5.06 -7.40
C ALA A 238 -11.64 5.46 -6.04
N TYR A 239 -11.06 4.48 -5.35
CA TYR A 239 -10.25 4.71 -4.15
C TYR A 239 -8.89 3.99 -4.19
N GLY A 240 -8.73 3.01 -5.09
CA GLY A 240 -7.47 2.28 -5.23
C GLY A 240 -6.31 3.19 -5.65
N ALA A 241 -5.16 3.03 -5.01
CA ALA A 241 -3.99 3.86 -5.26
C ALA A 241 -3.47 3.74 -6.70
N GLY A 242 -3.45 2.54 -7.28
CA GLY A 242 -3.13 2.29 -8.69
C GLY A 242 -4.04 3.06 -9.65
N LEU A 243 -5.33 3.20 -9.32
CA LEU A 243 -6.28 4.03 -10.08
C LEU A 243 -6.00 5.52 -9.91
N LEU A 244 -5.79 5.96 -8.67
CA LEU A 244 -5.62 7.37 -8.32
C LEU A 244 -4.25 7.94 -8.71
N SER A 245 -3.31 7.10 -9.15
CA SER A 245 -1.97 7.47 -9.60
C SER A 245 -1.70 7.17 -11.08
N SER A 246 -2.64 6.54 -11.79
CA SER A 246 -2.54 6.19 -13.21
C SER A 246 -3.76 6.64 -13.99
N TYR A 247 -3.58 7.64 -14.87
CA TYR A 247 -4.67 8.14 -15.71
C TYR A 247 -5.23 7.06 -16.65
N THR A 248 -4.36 6.19 -17.17
CA THR A 248 -4.76 5.10 -18.08
C THR A 248 -5.62 4.07 -17.36
N GLU A 249 -5.21 3.67 -16.16
CA GLU A 249 -5.97 2.70 -15.37
C GLU A 249 -7.32 3.29 -14.95
N LEU A 250 -7.33 4.56 -14.53
CA LEU A 250 -8.53 5.27 -14.14
C LEU A 250 -9.53 5.38 -15.29
N GLU A 251 -9.08 5.76 -16.49
CA GLU A 251 -9.93 5.78 -17.69
C GLU A 251 -10.48 4.38 -18.02
N ASN A 252 -9.65 3.33 -17.92
CA ASN A 252 -10.08 1.96 -18.18
C ASN A 252 -11.15 1.48 -17.18
N ALA A 253 -10.94 1.74 -15.89
CA ALA A 253 -11.85 1.35 -14.82
C ALA A 253 -13.25 1.95 -14.99
N PHE A 254 -13.41 3.08 -15.70
CA PHE A 254 -14.71 3.70 -15.99
C PHE A 254 -15.18 3.53 -17.44
N SER A 255 -14.45 2.78 -18.26
CA SER A 255 -14.85 2.43 -19.62
C SER A 255 -15.75 1.18 -19.68
N ASP A 256 -16.34 0.94 -20.85
CA ASP A 256 -17.11 -0.29 -21.14
C ASP A 256 -16.23 -1.55 -21.28
N ARG A 257 -14.90 -1.42 -21.18
CA ARG A 257 -13.95 -2.55 -21.29
C ARG A 257 -13.69 -3.25 -19.96
N SER A 258 -14.12 -2.65 -18.86
CA SER A 258 -13.87 -3.15 -17.51
C SER A 258 -15.12 -3.78 -16.89
N GLU A 259 -14.94 -4.95 -16.29
CA GLU A 259 -15.94 -5.61 -15.48
C GLU A 259 -15.89 -5.09 -14.04
N LYS A 260 -17.05 -4.77 -13.46
CA LYS A 260 -17.17 -4.29 -12.08
C LYS A 260 -18.02 -5.27 -11.28
N ARG A 261 -17.44 -5.87 -10.25
CA ARG A 261 -18.10 -6.87 -9.39
C ARG A 261 -18.27 -6.33 -7.98
N PRO A 262 -19.31 -6.72 -7.21
CA PRO A 262 -19.32 -6.46 -5.78
C PRO A 262 -18.11 -7.09 -5.10
N PHE A 263 -17.48 -6.39 -4.16
CA PHE A 263 -16.35 -6.94 -3.41
C PHE A 263 -16.75 -8.21 -2.65
N ASP A 264 -16.01 -9.28 -2.90
CA ASP A 264 -16.09 -10.56 -2.20
C ASP A 264 -14.66 -11.04 -1.94
N PRO A 265 -14.20 -11.09 -0.67
CA PRO A 265 -12.86 -11.55 -0.34
C PRO A 265 -12.54 -12.97 -0.82
N LEU A 266 -13.54 -13.85 -0.93
CA LEU A 266 -13.32 -15.23 -1.36
C LEU A 266 -12.92 -15.29 -2.84
N ASP A 267 -13.63 -14.53 -3.68
CA ASP A 267 -13.33 -14.40 -5.11
C ASP A 267 -12.01 -13.62 -5.31
N ALA A 268 -11.90 -12.45 -4.68
CA ALA A 268 -10.74 -11.58 -4.80
C ALA A 268 -9.42 -12.26 -4.34
N ALA A 269 -9.46 -13.11 -3.31
CA ALA A 269 -8.29 -13.85 -2.83
C ALA A 269 -7.68 -14.81 -3.87
N THR A 270 -8.45 -15.23 -4.87
CA THR A 270 -8.04 -16.26 -5.83
C THR A 270 -7.97 -15.78 -7.28
N LEU A 271 -8.48 -14.57 -7.57
CA LEU A 271 -8.43 -14.00 -8.90
C LEU A 271 -7.00 -13.59 -9.25
N GLU A 272 -6.42 -14.21 -10.28
CA GLU A 272 -5.10 -13.85 -10.78
C GLU A 272 -5.09 -12.44 -11.38
N HIS A 273 -3.99 -11.72 -11.20
CA HIS A 273 -3.76 -10.40 -11.79
C HIS A 273 -2.35 -10.29 -12.36
N SER A 274 -2.17 -9.31 -13.25
CA SER A 274 -0.87 -8.92 -13.78
C SER A 274 -0.42 -7.64 -13.08
N ILE A 275 0.86 -7.55 -12.73
CA ILE A 275 1.44 -6.31 -12.20
C ILE A 275 1.84 -5.32 -13.31
N VAL A 276 1.77 -5.75 -14.58
CA VAL A 276 2.17 -4.95 -15.76
C VAL A 276 0.96 -4.53 -16.58
N ASP A 277 -0.03 -5.41 -16.72
CA ASP A 277 -1.18 -5.18 -17.58
C ASP A 277 -2.30 -4.43 -16.87
N ILE A 278 -3.05 -3.64 -17.63
CA ILE A 278 -4.27 -2.95 -17.19
C ILE A 278 -5.30 -3.99 -16.69
N ASN A 279 -5.93 -3.74 -15.54
CA ASN A 279 -6.91 -4.67 -14.99
C ASN A 279 -8.17 -4.73 -15.87
N THR A 280 -8.72 -5.94 -16.01
CA THR A 280 -9.99 -6.16 -16.72
C THR A 280 -11.17 -6.26 -15.76
N THR A 281 -10.91 -6.56 -14.49
CA THR A 281 -11.90 -6.73 -13.43
C THR A 281 -11.55 -5.83 -12.25
N TYR A 282 -12.55 -5.13 -11.72
CA TYR A 282 -12.45 -4.31 -10.52
C TYR A 282 -13.54 -4.69 -9.52
N TYR A 283 -13.22 -4.65 -8.23
CA TYR A 283 -14.19 -4.90 -7.17
C TYR A 283 -14.71 -3.60 -6.56
N VAL A 284 -16.01 -3.60 -6.30
CA VAL A 284 -16.77 -2.46 -5.78
C VAL A 284 -17.19 -2.74 -4.34
N ALA A 285 -16.55 -2.06 -3.39
CA ALA A 285 -16.96 -2.05 -1.99
C ALA A 285 -18.24 -1.23 -1.81
N GLU A 286 -19.17 -1.70 -0.96
CA GLU A 286 -20.35 -0.92 -0.59
C GLU A 286 -19.97 0.29 0.27
N SER A 287 -19.02 0.07 1.20
CA SER A 287 -18.34 1.07 2.01
C SER A 287 -17.05 0.44 2.56
N PHE A 288 -16.12 1.25 3.08
CA PHE A 288 -14.91 0.72 3.71
C PHE A 288 -15.24 -0.14 4.93
N ALA A 289 -16.16 0.29 5.79
CA ALA A 289 -16.62 -0.51 6.92
C ALA A 289 -17.24 -1.86 6.50
N CYS A 290 -17.99 -1.89 5.39
CA CYS A 290 -18.54 -3.13 4.85
C CYS A 290 -17.42 -4.07 4.37
N ALA A 291 -16.46 -3.54 3.60
CA ALA A 291 -15.29 -4.30 3.14
C ALA A 291 -14.45 -4.83 4.31
N THR A 292 -14.26 -4.05 5.38
CA THR A 292 -13.59 -4.49 6.60
C THR A 292 -14.32 -5.67 7.24
N ASN A 293 -15.65 -5.59 7.41
CA ASN A 293 -16.43 -6.69 7.98
C ASN A 293 -16.35 -7.96 7.12
N GLN A 294 -16.47 -7.82 5.80
CA GLN A 294 -16.32 -8.96 4.88
C GLN A 294 -14.93 -9.61 4.99
N LEU A 295 -13.88 -8.80 5.08
CA LEU A 295 -12.52 -9.29 5.29
C LEU A 295 -12.35 -9.98 6.65
N SER A 296 -12.87 -9.40 7.74
CA SER A 296 -12.81 -10.02 9.07
C SER A 296 -13.54 -11.37 9.07
N ASP A 297 -14.71 -11.47 8.44
CA ASP A 297 -15.45 -12.73 8.30
C ASP A 297 -14.66 -13.77 7.50
N TYR A 298 -14.04 -13.36 6.39
CA TYR A 298 -13.14 -14.21 5.59
C TYR A 298 -11.97 -14.73 6.43
N VAL A 299 -11.28 -13.85 7.16
CA VAL A 299 -10.14 -14.21 8.01
C VAL A 299 -10.56 -15.18 9.10
N GLN A 300 -11.71 -14.98 9.75
CA GLN A 300 -12.21 -15.90 10.77
C GLN A 300 -12.50 -17.31 10.23
N GLN A 301 -12.94 -17.41 8.98
CA GLN A 301 -13.32 -18.68 8.36
C GLN A 301 -12.14 -19.42 7.69
N HIS A 302 -11.15 -18.68 7.20
CA HIS A 302 -10.10 -19.23 6.32
C HIS A 302 -8.68 -19.13 6.87
N ASN A 303 -8.44 -18.34 7.91
CA ASN A 303 -7.09 -18.19 8.45
C ASN A 303 -6.78 -19.30 9.46
N ASN A 304 -5.90 -20.23 9.08
CA ASN A 304 -5.58 -21.44 9.85
C ASN A 304 -4.56 -21.21 10.99
N ARG A 305 -4.49 -20.00 11.57
CA ARG A 305 -3.61 -19.71 12.71
C ARG A 305 -4.16 -20.37 13.99
N ASP A 306 -3.28 -21.01 14.76
CA ASP A 306 -3.62 -21.68 16.03
C ASP A 306 -3.75 -20.73 17.24
N PHE A 307 -3.58 -19.43 17.02
CA PHE A 307 -3.61 -18.38 18.05
C PHE A 307 -4.47 -17.21 17.59
N LYS A 308 -4.91 -16.37 18.53
CA LYS A 308 -5.52 -15.07 18.25
C LYS A 308 -4.49 -13.96 18.48
N LEU A 309 -4.70 -12.84 17.81
CA LEU A 309 -3.89 -11.63 18.00
C LEU A 309 -4.77 -10.51 18.54
N ALA A 310 -4.20 -9.71 19.45
CA ALA A 310 -4.81 -8.49 19.93
C ALA A 310 -3.83 -7.33 19.74
N TYR A 311 -4.24 -6.32 18.97
CA TYR A 311 -3.49 -5.07 18.83
C TYR A 311 -3.85 -4.12 19.97
N ASP A 312 -2.84 -3.67 20.71
CA ASP A 312 -2.99 -2.62 21.72
C ASP A 312 -2.58 -1.28 21.10
N ALA A 313 -3.59 -0.45 20.82
CA ALA A 313 -3.39 0.87 20.23
C ALA A 313 -2.65 1.86 21.15
N LYS A 314 -2.63 1.65 22.48
CA LYS A 314 -1.93 2.54 23.42
C LYS A 314 -0.42 2.31 23.38
N THR A 315 0.00 1.06 23.25
CA THR A 315 1.41 0.67 23.23
C THR A 315 1.93 0.46 21.81
N GLY A 316 1.05 0.33 20.81
CA GLY A 316 1.41 -0.01 19.44
C GLY A 316 1.97 -1.43 19.31
N THR A 317 1.47 -2.36 20.14
CA THR A 317 2.01 -3.74 20.22
C THR A 317 0.97 -4.79 19.90
N VAL A 318 1.41 -5.92 19.33
CA VAL A 318 0.58 -7.09 19.08
C VAL A 318 0.87 -8.21 20.07
N ASN A 319 -0.16 -8.60 20.82
CA ASN A 319 -0.11 -9.69 21.78
C ASN A 319 -0.72 -10.97 21.19
N VAL A 320 -0.12 -12.12 21.50
CA VAL A 320 -0.73 -13.43 21.20
C VAL A 320 -1.66 -13.78 22.34
N VAL A 321 -2.89 -14.15 22.01
CA VAL A 321 -3.93 -14.57 22.95
C VAL A 321 -4.25 -16.03 22.67
N ASP A 322 -4.18 -16.88 23.70
CA ASP A 322 -4.47 -18.31 23.56
C ASP A 322 -5.96 -18.52 23.24
N LYS A 323 -6.27 -19.47 22.34
CA LYS A 323 -7.64 -19.76 21.90
C LYS A 323 -8.57 -20.24 23.03
N GLN A 324 -8.05 -20.58 24.22
CA GLN A 324 -8.81 -21.15 25.34
C GLN A 324 -9.36 -20.13 26.35
N GLU A 325 -9.10 -18.83 26.22
CA GLU A 325 -9.54 -17.81 27.18
C GLU A 325 -10.74 -16.95 26.73
N ILE A 326 -11.83 -17.58 26.23
CA ILE A 326 -13.17 -16.94 26.19
C ILE A 326 -14.24 -17.92 26.65
#